data_AF-A0A0Q3PBT7-F1
#
_entry.id   AF-A0A0Q3PBT7-F1
#
_cell.length_a   1.000
_cell.length_b   1.000
_cell.length_c   1.000
_cell.angle_alpha   90.00
_cell.angle_beta   90.00
_cell.angle_gamma   90.00
#
_symmetry.space_group_name_H-M   'P 1'
#
loop_
_entity.id
_entity.type
_entity.pdbx_description
1 polymer ?
#
loop_
_entity_poly.entity_id
_entity_poly.type
_entity_poly.pdbx_seq_one_letter_code
_entity_poly.pdbx_strand_id
1 'polypeptide(L)'
;YLKEQRLPPQTFIPLQSVRVKPIIEKLRTLGGSAQLVFDVIQFDRALEKAVLYAVGNTLVCDKLDEAKTLSWSGERYKVVTVDGILLTKSGTMTGGISGGMEARSNKWDDSRIESLKKKKNQLESEMSELGSPRELQRKELAISEKITGLEKKLQYLNVEHSNLTAKLLKVASERNNIEEEINRLEPEKEELEIRLAEKEAEVTKLEKKINEIVDKVYRDFSISVGVKNIREYEERQLKDAQALQERKLTLNTQMSKLKYQLEYEQKRDMQAPIVKLRETYESLEKELKGLQERESGAKVEAEEILTQMDELKAEAEDWKSKSDECEKVIDELKEQNGSIASTLAKLDRQVKSKEGQLLQLMSRQRDIYEKCELEQLKLPTVNDPMDTGPSSQEPVLDYSQLSEIYLQDMRPSERDKHEAVFKQKTGALLAEIERTAPNLKALDQYDALQRKEKEITEKFEATRKEEREISDKYNSIKQRRYELFMEAFDHISKGIDKIYKQLTKSHTHPLGGTAYLNLENEDEPFLHGIKYTAMPPTKRFRDMEQLSGGEKTVAALALLFAIHR
;
A
#
# COMPACT_ATOMS: atom_id res chain seq x y z
N TYR A 1 -24.65 -46.21 -45.78
CA TYR A 1 -25.52 -46.47 -44.61
C TYR A 1 -24.85 -46.23 -43.25
N LEU A 2 -24.08 -47.15 -42.66
CA LEU A 2 -23.58 -46.99 -41.26
C LEU A 2 -22.76 -45.70 -41.02
N LYS A 3 -21.93 -45.29 -41.99
CA LYS A 3 -21.16 -44.03 -41.92
C LYS A 3 -22.03 -42.77 -42.05
N GLU A 4 -23.08 -42.81 -42.86
CA GLU A 4 -24.01 -41.69 -43.03
C GLU A 4 -24.88 -41.50 -41.78
N GLN A 5 -25.26 -42.60 -41.12
CA GLN A 5 -26.05 -42.61 -39.89
C GLN A 5 -25.20 -42.45 -38.61
N ARG A 6 -23.87 -42.25 -38.74
CA ARG A 6 -22.92 -42.11 -37.61
C ARG A 6 -23.05 -43.20 -36.54
N LEU A 7 -23.35 -44.43 -36.97
CA LEU A 7 -23.48 -45.57 -36.06
C LEU A 7 -22.10 -46.11 -35.66
N PRO A 8 -21.97 -46.74 -34.47
CA PRO A 8 -20.71 -47.31 -34.02
C PRO A 8 -20.21 -48.39 -35.00
N PRO A 9 -18.88 -48.60 -35.09
CA PRO A 9 -18.32 -49.61 -35.97
C PRO A 9 -18.85 -51.00 -35.61
N GLN A 10 -19.47 -51.68 -36.58
CA GLN A 10 -19.97 -53.05 -36.44
C GLN A 10 -19.07 -54.03 -37.21
N THR A 11 -18.89 -55.23 -36.65
CA THR A 11 -18.08 -56.29 -37.25
C THR A 11 -18.97 -57.28 -37.99
N PHE A 12 -18.73 -57.48 -39.28
CA PHE A 12 -19.48 -58.43 -40.12
C PHE A 12 -18.61 -59.65 -40.46
N ILE A 13 -19.15 -60.86 -40.24
CA ILE A 13 -18.46 -62.12 -40.52
C ILE A 13 -19.09 -62.77 -41.77
N PRO A 14 -18.40 -62.77 -42.93
CA PRO A 14 -18.95 -63.31 -44.17
C PRO A 14 -18.89 -64.86 -44.22
N LEU A 15 -20.05 -65.52 -44.14
CA LEU A 15 -20.15 -67.00 -44.06
C LEU A 15 -19.50 -67.75 -45.23
N GLN A 16 -19.47 -67.15 -46.43
CA GLN A 16 -18.95 -67.79 -47.64
C GLN A 16 -17.42 -67.80 -47.72
N SER A 17 -16.74 -66.82 -47.12
CA SER A 17 -15.28 -66.62 -47.27
C SER A 17 -14.48 -66.83 -45.98
N VAL A 18 -15.14 -67.05 -44.85
CA VAL A 18 -14.48 -67.27 -43.56
C VAL A 18 -13.76 -68.62 -43.56
N ARG A 19 -12.44 -68.56 -43.36
CA ARG A 19 -11.59 -69.75 -43.15
C ARG A 19 -11.53 -70.07 -41.66
N VAL A 20 -11.99 -71.27 -41.31
CA VAL A 20 -11.98 -71.79 -39.93
C VAL A 20 -10.96 -72.90 -39.76
N LYS A 21 -10.32 -72.94 -38.59
CA LYS A 21 -9.45 -74.06 -38.18
C LYS A 21 -10.31 -75.11 -37.47
N PRO A 22 -10.16 -76.42 -37.77
CA PRO A 22 -10.96 -77.46 -37.12
C PRO A 22 -10.68 -77.55 -35.62
N ILE A 23 -11.67 -78.03 -34.86
CA ILE A 23 -11.57 -78.23 -33.41
C ILE A 23 -10.61 -79.38 -33.11
N ILE A 24 -9.76 -79.22 -32.10
CA ILE A 24 -8.85 -80.27 -31.64
C ILE A 24 -9.62 -81.17 -30.66
N GLU A 25 -10.00 -82.37 -31.09
CA GLU A 25 -10.81 -83.31 -30.27
C GLU A 25 -10.12 -83.76 -28.99
N LYS A 26 -8.77 -83.72 -28.93
CA LYS A 26 -7.98 -84.04 -27.72
C LYS A 26 -8.31 -83.13 -26.53
N LEU A 27 -8.93 -81.98 -26.77
CA LEU A 27 -9.35 -81.06 -25.70
C LEU A 27 -10.62 -81.53 -24.98
N ARG A 28 -11.38 -82.48 -25.55
CA ARG A 28 -12.55 -83.09 -24.90
C ARG A 28 -12.19 -84.13 -23.84
N THR A 29 -10.95 -84.64 -23.86
CA THR A 29 -10.46 -85.65 -22.93
C THR A 29 -9.73 -85.06 -21.72
N LEU A 30 -9.66 -83.73 -21.61
CA LEU A 30 -9.10 -83.04 -20.44
C LEU A 30 -10.06 -83.24 -19.25
N GLY A 31 -9.58 -83.84 -18.17
CA GLY A 31 -10.37 -84.04 -16.96
C GLY A 31 -10.53 -82.74 -16.15
N GLY A 32 -11.65 -82.61 -15.43
CA GLY A 32 -12.00 -81.42 -14.63
C GLY A 32 -13.40 -80.90 -14.93
N SER A 33 -13.64 -79.61 -14.65
CA SER A 33 -14.84 -78.86 -15.07
C SER A 33 -14.72 -78.27 -16.48
N ALA A 34 -13.57 -78.47 -17.14
CA ALA A 34 -13.24 -77.88 -18.42
C ALA A 34 -14.02 -78.50 -19.59
N GLN A 35 -14.80 -77.68 -20.30
CA GLN A 35 -15.52 -78.09 -21.52
C GLN A 35 -15.21 -77.14 -22.68
N LEU A 36 -15.33 -77.62 -23.92
CA LEU A 36 -15.24 -76.74 -25.09
C LEU A 36 -16.47 -75.83 -25.14
N VAL A 37 -16.26 -74.52 -25.26
CA VAL A 37 -17.35 -73.55 -25.36
C VAL A 37 -18.26 -73.86 -26.56
N PHE A 38 -17.70 -74.43 -27.62
CA PHE A 38 -18.47 -74.86 -28.80
C PHE A 38 -19.55 -75.90 -28.47
N ASP A 39 -19.28 -76.81 -27.53
CA ASP A 39 -20.22 -77.89 -27.17
C ASP A 39 -21.34 -77.38 -26.23
N VAL A 40 -21.14 -76.21 -25.59
CA VAL A 40 -22.11 -75.58 -24.68
C VAL A 40 -23.12 -74.70 -25.42
N ILE A 41 -22.77 -74.20 -26.61
CA ILE A 41 -23.64 -73.28 -27.37
C ILE A 41 -24.55 -74.08 -28.31
N GLN A 42 -25.87 -73.85 -28.22
CA GLN A 42 -26.84 -74.34 -29.21
C GLN A 42 -27.02 -73.30 -30.31
N PHE A 43 -26.83 -73.69 -31.58
CA PHE A 43 -26.95 -72.81 -32.73
C PHE A 43 -27.46 -73.56 -33.97
N ASP A 44 -27.95 -72.82 -34.97
CA ASP A 44 -28.40 -73.38 -36.25
C ASP A 44 -27.21 -73.78 -37.14
N ARG A 45 -27.34 -74.91 -37.85
CA ARG A 45 -26.26 -75.55 -38.63
C ARG A 45 -25.72 -74.65 -39.75
N ALA A 46 -26.52 -73.71 -40.24
CA ALA A 46 -26.08 -72.72 -41.23
C ALA A 46 -24.98 -71.77 -40.69
N LEU A 47 -24.92 -71.57 -39.37
CA LEU A 47 -24.00 -70.63 -38.70
C LEU A 47 -22.76 -71.31 -38.11
N GLU A 48 -22.60 -72.62 -38.29
CA GLU A 48 -21.53 -73.41 -37.71
C GLU A 48 -20.13 -72.83 -37.97
N LYS A 49 -19.87 -72.38 -39.21
CA LYS A 49 -18.59 -71.75 -39.59
C LYS A 49 -18.33 -70.42 -38.87
N ALA A 50 -19.37 -69.62 -38.62
CA ALA A 50 -19.22 -68.35 -37.90
C ALA A 50 -18.99 -68.58 -36.41
N VAL A 51 -19.71 -69.52 -35.80
CA VAL A 51 -19.55 -69.87 -34.38
C VAL A 51 -18.16 -70.44 -34.13
N LEU A 52 -17.69 -71.34 -35.01
CA LEU A 52 -16.37 -71.94 -34.91
C LEU A 52 -15.24 -70.93 -35.13
N TYR A 53 -15.45 -69.90 -35.95
CA TYR A 53 -14.52 -68.77 -36.09
C TYR A 53 -14.46 -67.90 -34.83
N ALA A 54 -15.60 -67.60 -34.22
CA ALA A 54 -15.69 -66.74 -33.05
C ALA A 54 -15.16 -67.42 -31.78
N VAL A 55 -15.52 -68.69 -31.56
CA VAL A 55 -15.19 -69.44 -30.34
C VAL A 55 -13.84 -70.14 -30.48
N GLY A 56 -13.56 -70.76 -31.62
CA GLY A 56 -12.36 -71.59 -31.83
C GLY A 56 -12.18 -72.66 -30.76
N ASN A 57 -10.93 -72.94 -30.39
CA ASN A 57 -10.58 -73.93 -29.35
C ASN A 57 -10.55 -73.28 -27.95
N THR A 58 -11.62 -72.58 -27.57
CA THR A 58 -11.75 -71.96 -26.24
C THR A 58 -12.42 -72.93 -25.26
N LEU A 59 -11.83 -73.06 -24.07
CA LEU A 59 -12.35 -73.89 -22.98
C LEU A 59 -13.08 -73.02 -21.95
N VAL A 60 -14.18 -73.51 -21.40
CA VAL A 60 -14.89 -72.92 -20.25
C VAL A 60 -14.56 -73.71 -18.99
N CYS A 61 -14.31 -73.03 -17.87
CA CYS A 61 -14.09 -73.65 -16.56
C CYS A 61 -14.84 -72.90 -15.47
N ASP A 62 -15.17 -73.57 -14.37
CA ASP A 62 -15.91 -72.93 -13.27
C ASP A 62 -15.00 -72.06 -12.41
N LYS A 63 -13.80 -72.55 -12.08
CA LYS A 63 -12.90 -71.91 -11.11
C LYS A 63 -11.70 -71.25 -11.79
N LEU A 64 -11.31 -70.08 -11.30
CA LEU A 64 -10.15 -69.33 -11.79
C LEU A 64 -8.83 -70.11 -11.65
N ASP A 65 -8.66 -70.87 -10.57
CA ASP A 65 -7.42 -71.62 -10.35
C ASP A 65 -7.25 -72.77 -11.35
N GLU A 66 -8.35 -73.41 -11.74
CA GLU A 66 -8.37 -74.41 -12.81
C GLU A 66 -8.09 -73.76 -14.19
N ALA A 67 -8.64 -72.56 -14.43
CA ALA A 67 -8.35 -71.81 -15.65
C ALA A 67 -6.86 -71.39 -15.74
N LYS A 68 -6.23 -71.06 -14.61
CA LYS A 68 -4.80 -70.73 -14.53
C LYS A 68 -3.92 -71.94 -14.80
N THR A 69 -4.23 -73.11 -14.22
CA THR A 69 -3.45 -74.33 -14.47
C THR A 69 -3.53 -74.71 -15.94
N LEU A 70 -4.71 -74.69 -16.54
CA LEU A 70 -4.90 -75.01 -17.97
C LEU A 70 -4.29 -73.97 -18.92
N SER A 71 -4.24 -72.70 -18.53
CA SER A 71 -3.69 -71.64 -19.38
C SER A 71 -2.17 -71.47 -19.25
N TRP A 72 -1.57 -71.83 -18.11
CA TRP A 72 -0.15 -71.56 -17.81
C TRP A 72 0.74 -72.80 -17.66
N SER A 73 0.18 -74.00 -17.49
CA SER A 73 0.98 -75.24 -17.44
C SER A 73 1.02 -75.93 -18.82
N GLY A 74 2.21 -76.33 -19.28
CA GLY A 74 2.39 -77.03 -20.55
C GLY A 74 2.03 -76.22 -21.79
N GLU A 75 1.22 -76.80 -22.68
CA GLU A 75 0.68 -76.11 -23.87
C GLU A 75 -0.41 -75.11 -23.47
N ARG A 76 -0.28 -73.84 -23.89
CA ARG A 76 -1.19 -72.77 -23.47
C ARG A 76 -2.52 -72.81 -24.24
N TYR A 77 -3.61 -73.02 -23.51
CA TYR A 77 -4.97 -72.97 -24.05
C TYR A 77 -5.66 -71.62 -23.77
N LYS A 78 -6.66 -71.30 -24.59
CA LYS A 78 -7.53 -70.14 -24.36
C LYS A 78 -8.65 -70.60 -23.43
N VAL A 79 -8.75 -70.03 -22.24
CA VAL A 79 -9.68 -70.47 -21.20
C VAL A 79 -10.51 -69.30 -20.72
N VAL A 80 -11.80 -69.51 -20.51
CA VAL A 80 -12.73 -68.52 -19.95
C VAL A 80 -13.38 -69.10 -18.69
N THR A 81 -13.44 -68.31 -17.62
CA THR A 81 -14.17 -68.71 -16.41
C THR A 81 -15.64 -68.32 -16.50
N VAL A 82 -16.51 -68.99 -15.74
CA VAL A 82 -17.93 -68.59 -15.60
C VAL A 82 -18.08 -67.14 -15.12
N ASP A 83 -17.13 -66.65 -14.32
CA ASP A 83 -17.07 -65.26 -13.85
C ASP A 83 -16.69 -64.23 -14.93
N GLY A 84 -16.49 -64.66 -16.18
CA GLY A 84 -16.21 -63.77 -17.31
C GLY A 84 -14.76 -63.30 -17.41
N ILE A 85 -13.81 -64.03 -16.81
CA ILE A 85 -12.38 -63.78 -16.97
C ILE A 85 -11.86 -64.62 -18.14
N LEU A 86 -11.37 -63.95 -19.18
CA LEU A 86 -10.78 -64.58 -20.35
C LEU A 86 -9.24 -64.58 -20.26
N LEU A 87 -8.65 -65.77 -20.34
CA LEU A 87 -7.22 -66.00 -20.48
C LEU A 87 -6.91 -66.38 -21.93
N THR A 88 -6.10 -65.58 -22.62
CA THR A 88 -5.70 -65.86 -24.01
C THR A 88 -4.48 -66.79 -24.06
N LYS A 89 -4.26 -67.47 -25.19
CA LYS A 89 -3.06 -68.29 -25.42
C LYS A 89 -1.75 -67.51 -25.28
N SER A 90 -1.80 -66.20 -25.53
CA SER A 90 -0.66 -65.29 -25.39
C SER A 90 -0.35 -64.94 -23.93
N GLY A 91 -1.17 -65.39 -22.97
CA GLY A 91 -0.98 -65.18 -21.54
C GLY A 91 -1.59 -63.88 -21.01
N THR A 92 -2.37 -63.14 -21.82
CA THR A 92 -3.09 -61.96 -21.33
C THR A 92 -4.37 -62.39 -20.61
N MET A 93 -4.63 -61.80 -19.44
CA MET A 93 -5.85 -61.97 -18.68
C MET A 93 -6.74 -60.73 -18.87
N THR A 94 -7.98 -60.92 -19.30
CA THR A 94 -8.96 -59.86 -19.52
C THR A 94 -10.23 -60.20 -18.74
N GLY A 95 -10.62 -59.35 -17.78
CA GLY A 95 -11.82 -59.54 -16.98
C GLY A 95 -12.46 -58.19 -16.66
N GLY A 96 -13.80 -58.15 -16.66
CA GLY A 96 -14.59 -56.96 -16.35
C GLY A 96 -15.92 -56.93 -17.10
N ILE A 97 -16.93 -56.30 -16.50
CA ILE A 97 -18.24 -56.02 -17.11
C ILE A 97 -18.02 -54.93 -18.18
N SER A 98 -17.52 -55.33 -19.34
CA SER A 98 -17.17 -54.41 -20.42
C SER A 98 -18.10 -54.61 -21.61
N GLY A 99 -19.09 -53.73 -21.69
CA GLY A 99 -19.88 -53.49 -22.90
C GLY A 99 -19.89 -52.00 -23.19
N GLY A 100 -19.08 -51.57 -24.15
CA GLY A 100 -19.32 -50.41 -25.00
C GLY A 100 -19.25 -49.00 -24.40
N MET A 101 -18.93 -48.04 -25.27
CA MET A 101 -18.86 -46.59 -25.03
C MET A 101 -20.13 -45.96 -24.41
N GLU A 102 -21.25 -46.68 -24.35
CA GLU A 102 -22.54 -46.26 -23.78
C GLU A 102 -22.55 -46.19 -22.24
N ALA A 103 -21.71 -46.97 -21.54
CA ALA A 103 -21.61 -46.90 -20.07
C ALA A 103 -20.88 -45.64 -19.55
N ARG A 104 -20.29 -44.83 -20.43
CA ARG A 104 -19.75 -43.50 -20.06
C ARG A 104 -20.82 -42.41 -20.06
N SER A 105 -21.99 -42.65 -20.68
CA SER A 105 -23.05 -41.64 -20.79
C SER A 105 -24.00 -41.64 -19.58
N ASN A 106 -24.29 -42.80 -18.98
CA ASN A 106 -25.24 -42.90 -17.86
C ASN A 106 -24.60 -43.02 -16.48
N LYS A 107 -23.39 -42.48 -16.31
CA LYS A 107 -22.76 -42.28 -14.99
C LYS A 107 -22.71 -40.81 -14.64
N TRP A 108 -23.88 -40.19 -14.58
CA TRP A 108 -24.09 -39.21 -13.55
C TRP A 108 -24.97 -39.88 -12.51
N ASP A 109 -24.35 -40.43 -11.46
CA ASP A 109 -25.09 -40.77 -10.24
C ASP A 109 -25.81 -39.50 -9.82
N ASP A 110 -27.15 -39.48 -9.82
CA ASP A 110 -27.91 -38.31 -9.33
C ASP A 110 -27.47 -37.95 -7.90
N SER A 111 -27.10 -38.95 -7.10
CA SER A 111 -26.47 -38.77 -5.79
C SER A 111 -25.11 -38.04 -5.84
N ARG A 112 -24.30 -38.28 -6.87
CA ARG A 112 -23.02 -37.59 -7.09
C ARG A 112 -23.22 -36.19 -7.67
N ILE A 113 -24.20 -36.00 -8.55
CA ILE A 113 -24.62 -34.65 -8.98
C ILE A 113 -25.13 -33.86 -7.78
N GLU A 114 -25.94 -34.46 -6.92
CA GLU A 114 -26.57 -33.78 -5.80
C GLU A 114 -25.55 -33.44 -4.71
N SER A 115 -24.57 -34.31 -4.45
CA SER A 115 -23.43 -33.97 -3.59
C SER A 115 -22.50 -32.92 -4.21
N LEU A 116 -22.31 -32.92 -5.54
CA LEU A 116 -21.58 -31.85 -6.24
C LEU A 116 -22.35 -30.52 -6.26
N LYS A 117 -23.68 -30.55 -6.37
CA LYS A 117 -24.54 -29.37 -6.25
C LYS A 117 -24.53 -28.82 -4.82
N LYS A 118 -24.58 -29.68 -3.80
CA LYS A 118 -24.41 -29.27 -2.40
C LYS A 118 -23.04 -28.63 -2.17
N LYS A 119 -21.97 -29.24 -2.69
CA LYS A 119 -20.62 -28.65 -2.64
C LYS A 119 -20.53 -27.34 -3.42
N LYS A 120 -21.16 -27.25 -4.59
CA LYS A 120 -21.23 -26.01 -5.37
C LYS A 120 -21.94 -24.91 -4.58
N ASN A 121 -23.12 -25.21 -4.00
CA ASN A 121 -23.88 -24.24 -3.21
C ASN A 121 -23.14 -23.86 -1.92
N GLN A 122 -22.43 -24.79 -1.29
CA GLN A 122 -21.54 -24.49 -0.16
C GLN A 122 -20.40 -23.56 -0.59
N LEU A 123 -19.72 -23.87 -1.70
CA LEU A 123 -18.65 -23.03 -2.24
C LEU A 123 -19.15 -21.66 -2.73
N GLU A 124 -20.38 -21.57 -3.26
CA GLU A 124 -21.04 -20.31 -3.62
C GLU A 124 -21.44 -19.51 -2.38
N SER A 125 -21.91 -20.16 -1.32
CA SER A 125 -22.16 -19.53 -0.01
C SER A 125 -20.86 -19.03 0.60
N GLU A 126 -19.80 -19.84 0.59
CA GLU A 126 -18.46 -19.47 1.06
C GLU A 126 -17.90 -18.30 0.23
N MET A 127 -18.07 -18.30 -1.10
CA MET A 127 -17.68 -17.17 -1.95
C MET A 127 -18.50 -15.90 -1.65
N SER A 128 -19.79 -16.05 -1.37
CA SER A 128 -20.64 -14.92 -1.00
C SER A 128 -20.30 -14.37 0.38
N GLU A 129 -19.93 -15.23 1.34
CA GLU A 129 -19.49 -14.86 2.69
C GLU A 129 -18.10 -14.21 2.70
N LEU A 130 -17.20 -14.68 1.82
CA LEU A 130 -15.89 -14.07 1.59
C LEU A 130 -16.01 -12.63 1.05
N GLY A 131 -17.20 -12.24 0.55
CA GLY A 131 -17.47 -10.90 0.03
C GLY A 131 -16.78 -10.65 -1.31
N SER A 132 -17.03 -9.48 -1.90
CA SER A 132 -16.36 -9.14 -3.16
C SER A 132 -14.84 -9.11 -2.95
N PRO A 133 -14.01 -9.58 -3.90
CA PRO A 133 -12.55 -9.44 -3.81
C PRO A 133 -12.11 -7.97 -3.56
N ARG A 134 -12.93 -7.00 -4.00
CA ARG A 134 -12.73 -5.57 -3.69
C ARG A 134 -12.95 -5.22 -2.22
N GLU A 135 -13.89 -5.86 -1.53
CA GLU A 135 -14.15 -5.63 -0.10
C GLU A 135 -13.06 -6.26 0.77
N LEU A 136 -12.62 -7.47 0.42
CA LEU A 136 -11.45 -8.10 1.05
C LEU A 136 -10.20 -7.23 0.89
N GLN A 137 -9.96 -6.72 -0.31
CA GLN A 137 -8.81 -5.84 -0.57
C GLN A 137 -8.91 -4.50 0.16
N ARG A 138 -10.13 -3.95 0.33
CA ARG A 138 -10.34 -2.78 1.19
C ARG A 138 -10.06 -3.08 2.67
N LYS A 139 -10.49 -4.23 3.17
CA LYS A 139 -10.21 -4.67 4.55
C LYS A 139 -8.71 -4.90 4.75
N GLU A 140 -8.04 -5.51 3.78
CA GLU A 140 -6.59 -5.73 3.77
C GLU A 140 -5.83 -4.40 3.79
N LEU A 141 -6.20 -3.45 2.93
CA LEU A 141 -5.62 -2.11 2.92
C LEU A 141 -5.83 -1.40 4.27
N ALA A 142 -7.05 -1.40 4.80
CA ALA A 142 -7.35 -0.79 6.10
C ALA A 142 -6.59 -1.45 7.26
N ILE A 143 -6.38 -2.76 7.22
CA ILE A 143 -5.56 -3.48 8.20
C ILE A 143 -4.08 -3.14 8.02
N SER A 144 -3.58 -3.04 6.78
CA SER A 144 -2.19 -2.67 6.49
C SER A 144 -1.88 -1.23 6.94
N GLU A 145 -2.81 -0.30 6.79
CA GLU A 145 -2.70 1.07 7.32
C GLU A 145 -2.65 1.08 8.85
N LYS A 146 -3.46 0.24 9.50
CA LYS A 146 -3.41 0.07 10.96
C LYS A 146 -2.10 -0.54 11.42
N ILE A 147 -1.59 -1.56 10.73
CA ILE A 147 -0.32 -2.22 11.03
C ILE A 147 0.82 -1.21 10.91
N THR A 148 0.93 -0.52 9.77
CA THR A 148 1.97 0.49 9.57
C THR A 148 1.87 1.65 10.56
N GLY A 149 0.65 2.06 10.93
CA GLY A 149 0.42 3.04 12.00
C GLY A 149 0.89 2.56 13.37
N LEU A 150 0.64 1.30 13.71
CA LEU A 150 1.11 0.69 14.96
C LEU A 150 2.62 0.48 14.96
N GLU A 151 3.22 0.08 13.85
CA GLU A 151 4.68 -0.07 13.70
C GLU A 151 5.40 1.25 13.91
N LYS A 152 4.89 2.36 13.34
CA LYS A 152 5.45 3.70 13.58
C LYS A 152 5.35 4.11 15.06
N LYS A 153 4.22 3.83 15.71
CA LYS A 153 4.05 4.08 17.15
C LYS A 153 5.03 3.25 17.98
N LEU A 154 5.23 1.99 17.62
CA LEU A 154 6.14 1.08 18.29
C LEU A 154 7.59 1.55 18.12
N GLN A 155 7.98 2.01 16.93
CA GLN A 155 9.28 2.60 16.67
C GLN A 155 9.51 3.87 17.49
N TYR A 156 8.51 4.76 17.56
CA TYR A 156 8.58 5.97 18.37
C TYR A 156 8.76 5.65 19.86
N LEU A 157 7.93 4.75 20.40
CA LEU A 157 8.00 4.31 21.80
C LEU A 157 9.34 3.63 22.12
N ASN A 158 9.90 2.86 21.19
CA ASN A 158 11.23 2.24 21.38
C ASN A 158 12.34 3.29 21.47
N VAL A 159 12.29 4.33 20.63
CA VAL A 159 13.25 5.44 20.67
C VAL A 159 13.10 6.22 21.99
N GLU A 160 11.87 6.53 22.39
CA GLU A 160 11.61 7.17 23.70
C GLU A 160 12.11 6.30 24.86
N HIS A 161 11.86 4.99 24.83
CA HIS A 161 12.35 4.06 25.83
C HIS A 161 13.88 4.06 25.89
N SER A 162 14.58 4.01 24.75
CA SER A 162 16.05 4.10 24.74
C SER A 162 16.59 5.44 25.25
N ASN A 163 15.89 6.53 24.98
CA ASN A 163 16.28 7.85 25.46
C ASN A 163 16.06 7.99 26.96
N LEU A 164 14.94 7.44 27.47
CA LEU A 164 14.63 7.41 28.89
C LEU A 164 15.61 6.53 29.67
N THR A 165 15.94 5.34 29.17
CA THR A 165 16.95 4.48 29.82
C THR A 165 18.33 5.13 29.85
N ALA A 166 18.74 5.80 28.77
CA ALA A 166 19.99 6.57 28.75
C ALA A 166 19.98 7.73 29.76
N LYS A 167 18.87 8.46 29.90
CA LYS A 167 18.71 9.51 30.92
C LYS A 167 18.76 8.93 32.33
N LEU A 168 18.10 7.81 32.57
CA LEU A 168 18.06 7.14 33.88
C LEU A 168 19.48 6.71 34.31
N LEU A 169 20.28 6.17 33.38
CA LEU A 169 21.68 5.83 33.65
C LEU A 169 22.53 7.05 33.98
N LYS A 170 22.35 8.18 33.28
CA LYS A 170 23.06 9.44 33.60
C LYS A 170 22.71 9.96 34.98
N VAL A 171 21.42 10.04 35.30
CA VAL A 171 20.96 10.49 36.62
C VAL A 171 21.43 9.55 37.73
N ALA A 172 21.47 8.24 37.49
CA ALA A 172 22.01 7.28 38.44
C ALA A 172 23.52 7.50 38.69
N SER A 173 24.30 7.77 37.64
CA SER A 173 25.73 8.10 37.80
C SER A 173 25.95 9.42 38.52
N GLU A 174 25.14 10.45 38.24
CA GLU A 174 25.19 11.74 38.93
C GLU A 174 24.85 11.58 40.42
N ARG A 175 23.81 10.81 40.74
CA ARG A 175 23.45 10.50 42.12
C ARG A 175 24.60 9.83 42.86
N ASN A 176 25.24 8.82 42.26
CA ASN A 176 26.36 8.12 42.88
C ASN A 176 27.53 9.07 43.13
N ASN A 177 27.87 9.94 42.17
CA ASN A 177 28.93 10.93 42.34
C ASN A 177 28.61 11.90 43.49
N ILE A 178 27.35 12.36 43.61
CA ILE A 178 26.93 13.24 44.70
C ILE A 178 26.97 12.51 46.04
N GLU A 179 26.55 11.24 46.12
CA GLU A 179 26.68 10.44 47.34
C GLU A 179 28.15 10.25 47.75
N GLU A 180 29.06 10.05 46.80
CA GLU A 180 30.50 10.01 47.06
C GLU A 180 31.05 11.35 47.56
N GLU A 181 30.61 12.47 46.99
CA GLU A 181 31.00 13.81 47.46
C GLU A 181 30.47 14.12 48.86
N ILE A 182 29.22 13.76 49.16
CA ILE A 182 28.63 13.90 50.51
C ILE A 182 29.45 13.10 51.51
N ASN A 183 29.73 11.82 51.21
CA ASN A 183 30.53 10.96 52.09
C ASN A 183 31.95 11.49 52.32
N ARG A 184 32.51 12.26 51.38
CA ARG A 184 33.80 12.93 51.53
C ARG A 184 33.72 14.21 52.36
N LEU A 185 32.67 15.01 52.20
CA LEU A 185 32.52 16.31 52.85
C LEU A 185 31.99 16.21 54.29
N GLU A 186 31.18 15.20 54.61
CA GLU A 186 30.65 14.98 55.96
C GLU A 186 31.75 14.94 57.06
N PRO A 187 32.85 14.17 56.91
CA PRO A 187 33.92 14.16 57.92
C PRO A 187 34.68 15.48 58.01
N GLU A 188 34.87 16.19 56.87
CA GLU A 188 35.51 17.51 56.87
C GLU A 188 34.65 18.55 57.62
N LYS A 189 33.32 18.45 57.47
CA LYS A 189 32.36 19.27 58.20
C LYS A 189 32.39 18.97 59.70
N GLU A 190 32.37 17.70 60.10
CA GLU A 190 32.47 17.31 61.52
C GLU A 190 33.77 17.81 62.15
N GLU A 191 34.91 17.70 61.44
CA GLU A 191 36.19 18.22 61.91
C GLU A 191 36.17 19.75 62.08
N LEU A 192 35.55 20.47 61.14
CA LEU A 192 35.38 21.92 61.22
C LEU A 192 34.45 22.34 62.36
N GLU A 193 33.36 21.62 62.60
CA GLU A 193 32.44 21.90 63.71
C GLU A 193 33.13 21.71 65.07
N ILE A 194 33.96 20.67 65.21
CA ILE A 194 34.77 20.47 66.42
C ILE A 194 35.73 21.63 66.62
N ARG A 195 36.46 22.04 65.57
CA ARG A 195 37.37 23.20 65.64
C ARG A 195 36.64 24.50 65.96
N LEU A 196 35.44 24.69 65.43
CA LEU A 196 34.64 25.87 65.70
C LEU A 196 34.24 25.91 67.17
N ALA A 197 33.77 24.78 67.72
CA ALA A 197 33.42 24.66 69.13
C ALA A 197 34.62 24.89 70.07
N GLU A 198 35.81 24.40 69.69
CA GLU A 198 37.06 24.70 70.42
C GLU A 198 37.38 26.19 70.42
N LYS A 199 37.26 26.85 69.25
CA LYS A 199 37.52 28.28 69.12
C LYS A 199 36.48 29.13 69.86
N GLU A 200 35.21 28.75 69.82
CA GLU A 200 34.15 29.39 70.62
C GLU A 200 34.42 29.23 72.13
N ALA A 201 34.90 28.07 72.57
CA ALA A 201 35.29 27.86 73.96
C ALA A 201 36.51 28.72 74.36
N GLU A 202 37.48 28.94 73.45
CA GLU A 202 38.60 29.86 73.68
C GLU A 202 38.14 31.32 73.73
N VAL A 203 37.27 31.73 72.81
CA VAL A 203 36.68 33.07 72.75
C VAL A 203 35.92 33.35 74.04
N THR A 204 35.02 32.46 74.48
CA THR A 204 34.26 32.66 75.73
C THR A 204 35.16 32.72 76.97
N LYS A 205 36.28 31.99 76.99
CA LYS A 205 37.29 32.11 78.06
C LYS A 205 38.01 33.46 78.03
N LEU A 206 38.39 33.94 76.84
CA LEU A 206 39.02 35.25 76.67
C LEU A 206 38.05 36.38 77.01
N GLU A 207 36.79 36.28 76.57
CA GLU A 207 35.72 37.21 76.93
C GLU A 207 35.54 37.29 78.44
N LYS A 208 35.50 36.15 79.15
CA LYS A 208 35.44 36.16 80.63
C LYS A 208 36.63 36.90 81.26
N LYS A 209 37.85 36.68 80.77
CA LYS A 209 39.05 37.39 81.25
C LYS A 209 39.02 38.88 80.95
N ILE A 210 38.63 39.25 79.73
CA ILE A 210 38.46 40.65 79.31
C ILE A 210 37.41 41.30 80.21
N ASN A 211 36.30 40.61 80.45
CA ASN A 211 35.21 41.06 81.28
C ASN A 211 35.66 41.34 82.73
N GLU A 212 36.42 40.43 83.33
CA GLU A 212 37.01 40.63 84.67
C GLU A 212 37.98 41.83 84.73
N ILE A 213 38.74 42.10 83.67
CA ILE A 213 39.66 43.23 83.58
C ILE A 213 38.88 44.54 83.40
N VAL A 214 37.91 44.55 82.50
CA VAL A 214 37.04 45.71 82.22
C VAL A 214 36.28 46.11 83.49
N ASP A 215 35.70 45.15 84.22
CA ASP A 215 34.94 45.42 85.44
C ASP A 215 35.86 45.95 86.57
N LYS A 216 37.17 45.64 86.55
CA LYS A 216 38.16 46.22 87.47
C LYS A 216 38.56 47.64 87.08
N VAL A 217 38.85 47.88 85.80
CA VAL A 217 39.33 49.18 85.28
C VAL A 217 38.24 50.25 85.36
N TYR A 218 36.99 49.86 85.10
CA TYR A 218 35.86 50.78 85.03
C TYR A 218 34.97 50.78 86.27
N ARG A 219 35.47 50.25 87.40
CA ARG A 219 34.71 50.19 88.65
C ARG A 219 34.31 51.57 89.16
N ASP A 220 35.27 52.50 89.15
CA ASP A 220 35.06 53.88 89.61
C ASP A 220 34.14 54.66 88.67
N PHE A 221 34.25 54.41 87.36
CA PHE A 221 33.38 55.00 86.35
C PHE A 221 31.94 54.48 86.44
N SER A 222 31.75 53.17 86.67
CA SER A 222 30.42 52.54 86.81
C SER A 222 29.67 53.08 88.03
N ILE A 223 30.37 53.32 89.14
CA ILE A 223 29.81 53.97 90.34
C ILE A 223 29.38 55.41 90.04
N SER A 224 30.17 56.16 89.26
CA SER A 224 29.87 57.56 88.93
C SER A 224 28.67 57.76 88.00
N VAL A 225 28.43 56.82 87.08
CA VAL A 225 27.33 56.88 86.09
C VAL A 225 26.07 56.13 86.59
N GLY A 226 26.16 55.40 87.71
CA GLY A 226 25.03 54.71 88.33
C GLY A 226 24.60 53.44 87.60
N VAL A 227 25.53 52.76 86.93
CA VAL A 227 25.29 51.55 86.13
C VAL A 227 26.07 50.38 86.73
N LYS A 228 25.54 49.15 86.72
CA LYS A 228 26.19 48.03 87.43
C LYS A 228 27.54 47.62 86.81
N ASN A 229 27.62 47.63 85.48
CA ASN A 229 28.83 47.39 84.69
C ASN A 229 28.83 48.34 83.48
N ILE A 230 30.02 48.66 82.94
CA ILE A 230 30.14 49.52 81.74
C ILE A 230 29.43 48.94 80.52
N ARG A 231 29.18 47.62 80.51
CA ARG A 231 28.43 46.93 79.46
C ARG A 231 26.96 47.34 79.40
N GLU A 232 26.27 47.61 80.50
CA GLU A 232 24.87 48.08 80.44
C GLU A 232 24.79 49.50 79.81
N TYR A 233 25.87 50.28 79.94
CA TYR A 233 25.99 51.61 79.35
C TYR A 233 26.38 51.52 77.86
N GLU A 234 27.40 50.71 77.53
CA GLU A 234 27.78 50.43 76.14
C GLU A 234 26.66 49.73 75.38
N GLU A 235 25.98 48.76 75.96
CA GLU A 235 24.91 48.00 75.29
C GLU A 235 23.67 48.86 75.05
N ARG A 236 23.36 49.84 75.91
CA ARG A 236 22.31 50.84 75.62
C ARG A 236 22.72 51.79 74.50
N GLN A 237 23.94 52.34 74.54
CA GLN A 237 24.42 53.27 73.51
C GLN A 237 24.71 52.57 72.18
N LEU A 238 25.22 51.34 72.18
CA LEU A 238 25.41 50.50 71.00
C LEU A 238 24.07 50.03 70.45
N LYS A 239 23.10 49.63 71.26
CA LYS A 239 21.77 49.25 70.74
C LYS A 239 21.09 50.45 70.08
N ASP A 240 21.17 51.64 70.68
CA ASP A 240 20.61 52.85 70.08
C ASP A 240 21.36 53.25 68.79
N ALA A 241 22.69 53.15 68.78
CA ALA A 241 23.50 53.42 67.59
C ALA A 241 23.30 52.37 66.48
N GLN A 242 23.22 51.08 66.82
CA GLN A 242 22.96 49.97 65.90
C GLN A 242 21.55 50.06 65.33
N ALA A 243 20.53 50.35 66.15
CA ALA A 243 19.16 50.55 65.68
C ALA A 243 19.08 51.74 64.71
N LEU A 244 19.82 52.83 64.97
CA LEU A 244 19.90 53.97 64.06
C LEU A 244 20.63 53.62 62.76
N GLN A 245 21.70 52.83 62.84
CA GLN A 245 22.49 52.36 61.69
C GLN A 245 21.68 51.39 60.81
N GLU A 246 20.98 50.42 61.42
CA GLU A 246 20.08 49.48 60.74
C GLU A 246 18.90 50.22 60.10
N ARG A 247 18.32 51.20 60.77
CA ARG A 247 17.26 52.05 60.20
C ARG A 247 17.79 52.86 59.01
N LYS A 248 19.03 53.34 59.07
CA LYS A 248 19.68 54.05 57.97
C LYS A 248 19.99 53.14 56.80
N LEU A 249 20.46 51.91 57.05
CA LEU A 249 20.73 50.89 56.03
C LEU A 249 19.43 50.39 55.37
N THR A 250 18.36 50.18 56.14
CA THR A 250 17.05 49.78 55.60
C THR A 250 16.45 50.89 54.74
N LEU A 251 16.52 52.16 55.17
CA LEU A 251 16.11 53.28 54.33
C LEU A 251 16.98 53.43 53.07
N ASN A 252 18.29 53.23 53.16
CA ASN A 252 19.17 53.28 51.99
C ASN A 252 18.88 52.13 51.01
N THR A 253 18.66 50.91 51.50
CA THR A 253 18.29 49.78 50.64
C THR A 253 16.92 49.97 50.00
N GLN A 254 15.94 50.55 50.72
CA GLN A 254 14.65 50.93 50.14
C GLN A 254 14.82 52.03 49.08
N MET A 255 15.63 53.05 49.34
CA MET A 255 15.94 54.09 48.35
C MET A 255 16.63 53.52 47.11
N SER A 256 17.60 52.62 47.28
CA SER A 256 18.28 51.96 46.16
C SER A 256 17.33 51.08 45.36
N LYS A 257 16.42 50.34 46.02
CA LYS A 257 15.38 49.55 45.36
C LYS A 257 14.41 50.43 44.57
N LEU A 258 13.94 51.52 45.17
CA LEU A 258 13.06 52.48 44.51
C LEU A 258 13.76 53.18 43.34
N LYS A 259 15.03 53.57 43.48
CA LYS A 259 15.83 54.13 42.39
C LYS A 259 16.03 53.14 41.25
N TYR A 260 16.33 51.88 41.58
CA TYR A 260 16.48 50.83 40.58
C TYR A 260 15.16 50.54 39.86
N GLN A 261 14.04 50.49 40.59
CA GLN A 261 12.71 50.34 39.99
C GLN A 261 12.35 51.53 39.10
N LEU A 262 12.68 52.75 39.53
CA LEU A 262 12.45 53.95 38.73
C LEU A 262 13.31 53.94 37.45
N GLU A 263 14.59 53.61 37.55
CA GLU A 263 15.46 53.47 36.38
C GLU A 263 15.00 52.33 35.46
N TYR A 264 14.53 51.23 36.02
CA TYR A 264 14.01 50.10 35.26
C TYR A 264 12.76 50.50 34.47
N GLU A 265 11.81 51.17 35.11
CA GLU A 265 10.59 51.66 34.44
C GLU A 265 10.90 52.80 33.44
N GLN A 266 11.88 53.66 33.71
CA GLN A 266 12.31 54.71 32.76
C GLN A 266 13.07 54.15 31.55
N LYS A 267 13.85 53.08 31.71
CA LYS A 267 14.57 52.40 30.62
C LYS A 267 13.69 51.38 29.90
N ARG A 268 12.53 51.01 30.47
CA ARG A 268 11.57 50.11 29.83
C ARG A 268 10.88 50.86 28.70
N ASP A 269 11.42 50.71 27.50
CA ASP A 269 10.82 51.23 26.29
C ASP A 269 9.52 50.46 25.97
N MET A 270 8.42 50.97 26.53
CA MET A 270 7.07 50.44 26.34
C MET A 270 6.48 50.91 25.00
N GLN A 271 7.13 51.87 24.31
CA GLN A 271 6.63 52.41 23.04
C GLN A 271 6.98 51.48 21.88
N ALA A 272 8.18 50.93 21.83
CA ALA A 272 8.59 50.03 20.75
C ALA A 272 7.71 48.76 20.60
N PRO A 273 7.29 48.06 21.69
CA PRO A 273 6.34 46.94 21.59
C PRO A 273 4.95 47.37 21.13
N ILE A 274 4.48 48.54 21.56
CA ILE A 274 3.15 49.07 21.19
C ILE A 274 3.10 49.43 19.71
N VAL A 275 4.17 50.02 19.16
CA VAL A 275 4.28 50.34 17.73
C VAL A 275 4.26 49.04 16.91
N LYS A 276 5.04 48.03 17.31
CA LYS A 276 5.03 46.72 16.64
C LYS A 276 3.65 46.06 16.70
N LEU A 277 2.97 46.10 17.86
CA LEU A 277 1.62 45.54 17.98
C LEU A 277 0.62 46.27 17.08
N ARG A 278 0.72 47.59 16.93
CA ARG A 278 -0.13 48.37 16.01
C ARG A 278 0.14 48.01 14.56
N GLU A 279 1.40 47.91 14.15
CA GLU A 279 1.78 47.49 12.80
C GLU A 279 1.25 46.09 12.48
N THR A 280 1.36 45.15 13.42
CA THR A 280 0.80 43.80 13.26
C THR A 280 -0.72 43.80 13.22
N TYR A 281 -1.37 44.68 13.98
CA TYR A 281 -2.83 44.80 13.97
C TYR A 281 -3.31 45.33 12.62
N GLU A 282 -2.66 46.37 12.09
CA GLU A 282 -2.99 46.93 10.78
C GLU A 282 -2.75 45.94 9.63
N SER A 283 -1.70 45.11 9.70
CA SER A 283 -1.48 44.06 8.69
C SER A 283 -2.55 42.97 8.77
N LEU A 284 -2.88 42.51 9.99
CA LEU A 284 -3.93 41.52 10.21
C LEU A 284 -5.31 42.03 9.79
N GLU A 285 -5.61 43.31 10.00
CA GLU A 285 -6.87 43.91 9.59
C GLU A 285 -6.99 43.98 8.05
N LYS A 286 -5.89 44.25 7.34
CA LYS A 286 -5.84 44.19 5.87
C LYS A 286 -6.00 42.77 5.36
N GLU A 287 -5.35 41.80 5.98
CA GLU A 287 -5.50 40.38 5.63
C GLU A 287 -6.94 39.89 5.84
N LEU A 288 -7.57 40.30 6.95
CA LEU A 288 -8.94 39.94 7.26
C LEU A 288 -9.93 40.52 6.24
N LYS A 289 -9.75 41.78 5.82
CA LYS A 289 -10.55 42.38 4.73
C LYS A 289 -10.34 41.63 3.40
N GLY A 290 -9.11 41.30 3.05
CA GLY A 290 -8.82 40.51 1.84
C GLY A 290 -9.41 39.09 1.89
N LEU A 291 -9.46 38.46 3.07
CA LEU A 291 -10.12 37.16 3.25
C LEU A 291 -11.64 37.27 3.13
N GLN A 292 -12.25 38.32 3.67
CA GLN A 292 -13.69 38.56 3.54
C GLN A 292 -14.12 38.79 2.09
N GLU A 293 -13.32 39.55 1.31
CA GLU A 293 -13.57 39.73 -0.12
C GLU A 293 -13.48 38.40 -0.88
N ARG A 294 -12.46 37.57 -0.60
CA ARG A 294 -12.34 36.23 -1.20
C ARG A 294 -13.48 35.29 -0.81
N GLU A 295 -13.91 35.32 0.45
CA GLU A 295 -15.06 34.53 0.91
C GLU A 295 -16.34 34.95 0.18
N SER A 296 -16.56 36.26 0.00
CA SER A 296 -17.70 36.76 -0.74
C SER A 296 -17.67 36.37 -2.22
N GLY A 297 -16.50 36.43 -2.87
CA GLY A 297 -16.33 35.98 -4.25
C GLY A 297 -16.60 34.47 -4.41
N ALA A 298 -16.03 33.65 -3.51
CA ALA A 298 -16.25 32.20 -3.52
C ALA A 298 -17.72 31.82 -3.28
N LYS A 299 -18.47 32.60 -2.47
CA LYS A 299 -19.92 32.38 -2.29
C LYS A 299 -20.70 32.64 -3.56
N VAL A 300 -20.39 33.73 -4.27
CA VAL A 300 -21.04 34.04 -5.55
C VAL A 300 -20.73 32.97 -6.59
N GLU A 301 -19.48 32.55 -6.71
CA GLU A 301 -19.09 31.44 -7.61
C GLU A 301 -19.80 30.12 -7.25
N ALA A 302 -19.96 29.82 -5.96
CA ALA A 302 -20.69 28.64 -5.51
C ALA A 302 -22.18 28.71 -5.84
N GLU A 303 -22.81 29.88 -5.69
CA GLU A 303 -24.20 30.10 -6.08
C GLU A 303 -24.39 29.94 -7.60
N GLU A 304 -23.47 30.48 -8.41
CA GLU A 304 -23.47 30.29 -9.86
C GLU A 304 -23.35 28.81 -10.25
N ILE A 305 -22.42 28.07 -9.64
CA ILE A 305 -22.26 26.63 -9.90
C ILE A 305 -23.53 25.86 -9.49
N LEU A 306 -24.17 26.21 -8.37
CA LEU A 306 -25.42 25.58 -7.94
C LEU A 306 -26.54 25.81 -8.96
N THR A 307 -26.68 27.03 -9.49
CA THR A 307 -27.67 27.31 -10.54
C THR A 307 -27.40 26.50 -11.81
N GLN A 308 -26.15 26.40 -12.26
CA GLN A 308 -25.77 25.58 -13.41
C GLN A 308 -26.02 24.09 -13.16
N MET A 309 -25.78 23.60 -11.94
CA MET A 309 -26.08 22.22 -11.56
C MET A 309 -27.58 21.93 -11.62
N ASP A 310 -28.42 22.87 -11.19
CA ASP A 310 -29.87 22.68 -11.21
C ASP A 310 -30.44 22.77 -12.64
N GLU A 311 -29.89 23.63 -13.49
CA GLU A 311 -30.19 23.65 -14.94
C GLU A 311 -29.82 22.32 -15.62
N LEU A 312 -28.61 21.81 -15.39
CA LEU A 312 -28.17 20.52 -15.94
C LEU A 312 -29.00 19.33 -15.44
N LYS A 313 -29.49 19.38 -14.19
CA LYS A 313 -30.41 18.36 -13.67
C LYS A 313 -31.77 18.42 -14.38
N ALA A 314 -32.30 19.61 -14.60
CA ALA A 314 -33.56 19.78 -15.34
C ALA A 314 -33.43 19.26 -16.78
N GLU A 315 -32.32 19.57 -17.45
CA GLU A 315 -32.04 19.01 -18.78
C GLU A 315 -31.93 17.47 -18.76
N ALA A 316 -31.30 16.90 -17.74
CA ALA A 316 -31.19 15.45 -17.59
C ALA A 316 -32.56 14.78 -17.35
N GLU A 317 -33.45 15.42 -16.58
CA GLU A 317 -34.82 14.94 -16.38
C GLU A 317 -35.64 15.01 -17.67
N ASP A 318 -35.51 16.08 -18.45
CA ASP A 318 -36.16 16.23 -19.76
C ASP A 318 -35.68 15.15 -20.75
N TRP A 319 -34.37 14.91 -20.81
CA TRP A 319 -33.81 13.85 -21.65
C TRP A 319 -34.25 12.45 -21.22
N LYS A 320 -34.39 12.23 -19.91
CA LYS A 320 -34.92 10.98 -19.37
C LYS A 320 -36.38 10.77 -19.77
N SER A 321 -37.22 11.80 -19.67
CA SER A 321 -38.61 11.73 -20.13
C SER A 321 -38.70 11.39 -21.63
N LYS A 322 -37.87 12.04 -22.46
CA LYS A 322 -37.79 11.74 -23.90
C LYS A 322 -37.31 10.31 -24.18
N SER A 323 -36.37 9.79 -23.38
CA SER A 323 -35.93 8.41 -23.49
C SER A 323 -37.05 7.43 -23.14
N ASP A 324 -37.80 7.68 -22.06
CA ASP A 324 -38.92 6.84 -21.63
C ASP A 324 -40.07 6.86 -22.66
N GLU A 325 -40.31 8.00 -23.30
CA GLU A 325 -41.25 8.12 -24.43
C GLU A 325 -40.81 7.29 -25.64
N CYS A 326 -39.53 7.39 -26.03
CA CYS A 326 -38.97 6.58 -27.11
C CYS A 326 -39.06 5.07 -26.80
N GLU A 327 -38.84 4.66 -25.56
CA GLU A 327 -38.92 3.26 -25.15
C GLU A 327 -40.35 2.71 -25.26
N LYS A 328 -41.36 3.51 -24.88
CA LYS A 328 -42.78 3.17 -25.10
C LYS A 328 -43.10 2.99 -26.58
N VAL A 329 -42.63 3.90 -27.44
CA VAL A 329 -42.83 3.79 -28.91
C VAL A 329 -42.17 2.54 -29.46
N ILE A 330 -40.97 2.18 -28.97
CA ILE A 330 -40.29 0.95 -29.37
C ILE A 330 -41.10 -0.29 -28.97
N ASP A 331 -41.68 -0.30 -27.78
CA ASP A 331 -42.49 -1.43 -27.31
C ASP A 331 -43.81 -1.56 -28.07
N GLU A 332 -44.46 -0.44 -28.42
CA GLU A 332 -45.63 -0.43 -29.31
C GLU A 332 -45.28 -1.00 -30.71
N LEU A 333 -44.13 -0.60 -31.28
CA LEU A 333 -43.67 -1.12 -32.56
C LEU A 333 -43.32 -2.63 -32.49
N LYS A 334 -42.79 -3.12 -31.37
CA LYS A 334 -42.55 -4.56 -31.16
C LYS A 334 -43.87 -5.34 -31.13
N GLU A 335 -44.89 -4.82 -30.45
CA GLU A 335 -46.20 -5.45 -30.38
C GLU A 335 -46.87 -5.48 -31.76
N GLN A 336 -46.80 -4.37 -32.50
CA GLN A 336 -47.26 -4.31 -33.89
C GLN A 336 -46.53 -5.31 -34.78
N ASN A 337 -45.20 -5.40 -34.71
CA ASN A 337 -44.42 -6.39 -35.45
C ASN A 337 -44.79 -7.83 -35.08
N GLY A 338 -45.05 -8.11 -33.79
CA GLY A 338 -45.54 -9.41 -33.34
C GLY A 338 -46.90 -9.76 -33.93
N SER A 339 -47.82 -8.79 -33.98
CA SER A 339 -49.14 -8.95 -34.59
C SER A 339 -49.03 -9.24 -36.09
N ILE A 340 -48.20 -8.48 -36.83
CA ILE A 340 -47.95 -8.66 -38.26
C ILE A 340 -47.32 -10.02 -38.53
N ALA A 341 -46.31 -10.43 -37.76
CA ALA A 341 -45.70 -11.75 -37.89
C ALA A 341 -46.72 -12.88 -37.70
N SER A 342 -47.67 -12.72 -36.76
CA SER A 342 -48.75 -13.69 -36.57
C SER A 342 -49.70 -13.75 -37.78
N THR A 343 -49.98 -12.61 -38.43
CA THR A 343 -50.82 -12.55 -39.63
C THR A 343 -50.10 -13.16 -40.84
N LEU A 344 -48.81 -12.88 -41.02
CA LEU A 344 -47.97 -13.51 -42.04
C LEU A 344 -47.94 -15.03 -41.89
N ALA A 345 -47.79 -15.54 -40.66
CA ALA A 345 -47.84 -16.98 -40.41
C ALA A 345 -49.21 -17.60 -40.73
N LYS A 346 -50.32 -16.87 -40.53
CA LYS A 346 -51.66 -17.32 -40.94
C LYS A 346 -51.81 -17.33 -42.47
N LEU A 347 -51.34 -16.30 -43.15
CA LEU A 347 -51.33 -16.19 -44.61
C LEU A 347 -50.48 -17.30 -45.25
N ASP A 348 -49.28 -17.55 -44.75
CA ASP A 348 -48.39 -18.62 -45.24
C ASP A 348 -49.04 -20.01 -45.12
N ARG A 349 -49.76 -20.27 -44.01
CA ARG A 349 -50.56 -21.51 -43.87
C ARG A 349 -51.67 -21.61 -44.91
N GLN A 350 -52.35 -20.50 -45.21
CA GLN A 350 -53.40 -20.47 -46.24
C GLN A 350 -52.83 -20.67 -47.65
N VAL A 351 -51.69 -20.05 -47.96
CA VAL A 351 -50.98 -20.24 -49.24
C VAL A 351 -50.59 -21.71 -49.42
N LYS A 352 -49.94 -22.32 -48.43
CA LYS A 352 -49.58 -23.75 -48.48
C LYS A 352 -50.80 -24.67 -48.62
N SER A 353 -51.92 -24.33 -47.99
CA SER A 353 -53.17 -25.06 -48.16
C SER A 353 -53.72 -24.94 -49.59
N LYS A 354 -53.66 -23.75 -50.18
CA LYS A 354 -54.09 -23.50 -51.57
C LYS A 354 -53.16 -24.16 -52.59
N GLU A 355 -51.86 -24.13 -52.39
CA GLU A 355 -50.87 -24.86 -53.20
C GLU A 355 -51.12 -26.37 -53.14
N GLY A 356 -51.44 -26.91 -51.97
CA GLY A 356 -51.84 -28.32 -51.82
C GLY A 356 -53.13 -28.66 -52.58
N GLN A 357 -54.13 -27.78 -52.54
CA GLN A 357 -55.36 -27.93 -53.35
C GLN A 357 -55.06 -27.87 -54.85
N LEU A 358 -54.16 -26.98 -55.27
CA LEU A 358 -53.76 -26.83 -56.67
C LEU A 358 -53.03 -28.08 -57.18
N LEU A 359 -52.14 -28.66 -56.37
CA LEU A 359 -51.48 -29.94 -56.66
C LEU A 359 -52.49 -31.09 -56.79
N GLN A 360 -53.51 -31.16 -55.92
CA GLN A 360 -54.59 -32.14 -56.03
C GLN A 360 -55.45 -31.94 -57.28
N LEU A 361 -55.72 -30.69 -57.67
CA LEU A 361 -56.46 -30.40 -58.90
C LEU A 361 -55.63 -30.75 -60.14
N MET A 362 -54.31 -30.48 -60.13
CA MET A 362 -53.39 -30.88 -61.19
C MET A 362 -53.27 -32.40 -61.31
N SER A 363 -53.20 -33.13 -60.19
CA SER A 363 -53.21 -34.60 -60.22
C SER A 363 -54.54 -35.12 -60.77
N ARG A 364 -55.66 -34.54 -60.34
CA ARG A 364 -56.99 -34.92 -60.84
C ARG A 364 -57.16 -34.57 -62.32
N GLN A 365 -56.58 -33.47 -62.78
CA GLN A 365 -56.54 -33.12 -64.20
C GLN A 365 -55.75 -34.18 -64.98
N ARG A 366 -54.58 -34.60 -64.48
CA ARG A 366 -53.80 -35.71 -65.07
C ARG A 366 -54.60 -37.02 -65.08
N ASP A 367 -55.25 -37.38 -63.98
CA ASP A 367 -56.07 -38.59 -63.89
C ASP A 367 -57.25 -38.55 -64.88
N ILE A 368 -57.86 -37.38 -65.09
CA ILE A 368 -58.92 -37.19 -66.09
C ILE A 368 -58.36 -37.31 -67.50
N TYR A 369 -57.19 -36.72 -67.77
CA TYR A 369 -56.51 -36.87 -69.06
C TYR A 369 -56.16 -38.33 -69.37
N GLU A 370 -55.59 -39.07 -68.42
CA GLU A 370 -55.28 -40.50 -68.56
C GLU A 370 -56.55 -41.33 -68.80
N LYS A 371 -57.67 -41.01 -68.12
CA LYS A 371 -58.96 -41.67 -68.35
C LYS A 371 -59.55 -41.36 -69.72
N CYS A 372 -59.49 -40.11 -70.17
CA CYS A 372 -59.96 -39.73 -71.50
C CYS A 372 -59.10 -40.35 -72.62
N GLU A 373 -57.80 -40.54 -72.38
CA GLU A 373 -56.88 -41.25 -73.29
C GLU A 373 -57.21 -42.75 -73.35
N LEU A 374 -57.48 -43.39 -72.20
CA LEU A 374 -57.95 -44.79 -72.12
C LEU A 374 -59.30 -45.03 -72.81
N GLU A 375 -60.21 -44.04 -72.78
CA GLU A 375 -61.55 -44.11 -73.39
C GLU A 375 -61.59 -43.65 -74.87
N GLN A 376 -60.44 -43.31 -75.48
CA GLN A 376 -60.32 -42.80 -76.86
C GLN A 376 -61.21 -41.58 -77.18
N LEU A 377 -61.45 -40.72 -76.19
CA LEU A 377 -62.20 -39.48 -76.36
C LEU A 377 -61.24 -38.36 -76.79
N LYS A 378 -61.41 -37.84 -78.02
CA LYS A 378 -60.61 -36.70 -78.52
C LYS A 378 -61.07 -35.40 -77.87
N LEU A 379 -60.24 -34.86 -76.97
CA LEU A 379 -60.44 -33.53 -76.39
C LEU A 379 -59.95 -32.44 -77.36
N PRO A 380 -60.69 -31.32 -77.54
CA PRO A 380 -60.27 -30.23 -78.40
C PRO A 380 -59.20 -29.36 -77.70
N THR A 381 -57.96 -29.40 -78.17
CA THR A 381 -56.87 -28.47 -77.82
C THR A 381 -56.84 -27.30 -78.82
N VAL A 382 -56.58 -26.08 -78.32
CA VAL A 382 -56.33 -24.91 -79.17
C VAL A 382 -54.96 -25.10 -79.83
N ASN A 383 -54.96 -25.34 -81.13
CA ASN A 383 -53.75 -25.52 -81.92
C ASN A 383 -53.27 -24.14 -82.40
N ASP A 384 -52.06 -23.75 -81.98
CA ASP A 384 -51.31 -22.70 -82.65
C ASP A 384 -50.83 -23.26 -84.02
N PRO A 385 -51.03 -22.58 -85.18
CA PRO A 385 -50.97 -23.23 -86.49
C PRO A 385 -49.56 -23.54 -87.04
N MET A 386 -48.52 -23.53 -86.19
CA MET A 386 -47.15 -23.80 -86.63
C MET A 386 -46.33 -24.47 -85.53
N ASP A 387 -46.77 -25.63 -85.04
CA ASP A 387 -45.98 -26.41 -84.08
C ASP A 387 -45.90 -27.90 -84.46
N THR A 388 -44.71 -28.31 -84.92
CA THR A 388 -44.34 -29.70 -85.17
C THR A 388 -43.27 -30.11 -84.16
N GLY A 389 -43.69 -30.69 -83.03
CA GLY A 389 -42.80 -31.30 -82.02
C GLY A 389 -43.56 -31.60 -80.73
N PRO A 390 -43.21 -32.66 -79.97
CA PRO A 390 -44.00 -33.11 -78.82
C PRO A 390 -43.83 -32.15 -77.64
N SER A 391 -44.91 -31.43 -77.31
CA SER A 391 -45.01 -30.50 -76.19
C SER A 391 -45.04 -31.23 -74.83
N SER A 392 -43.87 -31.66 -74.39
CA SER A 392 -43.55 -31.85 -72.98
C SER A 392 -42.70 -30.67 -72.53
N GLN A 393 -43.30 -29.52 -72.21
CA GLN A 393 -42.67 -28.54 -71.32
C GLN A 393 -43.64 -27.43 -70.89
N GLU A 394 -43.56 -27.12 -69.60
CA GLU A 394 -44.09 -25.92 -68.94
C GLU A 394 -43.74 -24.65 -69.76
N PRO A 395 -44.54 -23.57 -69.70
CA PRO A 395 -44.19 -22.33 -70.38
C PRO A 395 -42.83 -21.80 -69.87
N VAL A 396 -41.81 -21.84 -70.75
CA VAL A 396 -40.46 -21.33 -70.50
C VAL A 396 -40.47 -19.80 -70.62
N LEU A 397 -40.08 -19.09 -69.56
CA LEU A 397 -39.91 -17.63 -69.56
C LEU A 397 -38.54 -17.26 -70.15
N ASP A 398 -38.52 -16.31 -71.07
CA ASP A 398 -37.31 -15.84 -71.78
C ASP A 398 -36.58 -14.72 -71.00
N TYR A 399 -35.28 -14.91 -70.74
CA TYR A 399 -34.39 -13.98 -70.02
C TYR A 399 -33.42 -13.24 -70.94
N SER A 400 -33.68 -13.24 -72.25
CA SER A 400 -32.86 -12.65 -73.31
C SER A 400 -32.57 -11.13 -73.20
N GLN A 401 -33.20 -10.42 -72.26
CA GLN A 401 -33.04 -8.98 -72.06
C GLN A 401 -32.07 -8.57 -70.93
N LEU A 402 -31.43 -9.52 -70.24
CA LEU A 402 -30.43 -9.23 -69.21
C LEU A 402 -29.02 -9.02 -69.82
N SER A 403 -28.36 -7.92 -69.46
CA SER A 403 -27.01 -7.57 -69.96
C SER A 403 -25.92 -8.54 -69.47
N GLU A 404 -24.95 -8.88 -70.33
CA GLU A 404 -23.84 -9.84 -70.14
C GLU A 404 -23.02 -9.70 -68.84
N ILE A 405 -23.08 -8.53 -68.18
CA ILE A 405 -22.36 -8.25 -66.92
C ILE A 405 -22.95 -9.05 -65.75
N TYR A 406 -24.24 -9.40 -65.79
CA TYR A 406 -24.92 -10.16 -64.73
C TYR A 406 -24.99 -11.67 -64.99
N LEU A 407 -24.45 -12.15 -66.12
CA LEU A 407 -24.30 -13.56 -66.47
C LEU A 407 -22.89 -14.11 -66.18
N GLN A 408 -21.96 -13.27 -65.72
CA GLN A 408 -20.64 -13.73 -65.32
C GLN A 408 -20.63 -14.15 -63.84
N ASP A 409 -20.71 -15.45 -63.61
CA ASP A 409 -20.19 -16.04 -62.38
C ASP A 409 -18.68 -15.78 -62.31
N MET A 410 -18.27 -14.88 -61.42
CA MET A 410 -16.86 -14.74 -61.02
C MET A 410 -16.36 -16.09 -60.53
N ARG A 411 -15.26 -16.59 -61.10
CA ARG A 411 -14.67 -17.88 -60.69
C ARG A 411 -14.39 -17.83 -59.18
N PRO A 412 -14.75 -18.87 -58.39
CA PRO A 412 -14.52 -18.90 -56.94
C PRO A 412 -13.08 -18.50 -56.54
N SER A 413 -12.10 -18.89 -57.35
CA SER A 413 -10.68 -18.58 -57.14
C SER A 413 -10.30 -17.09 -57.26
N GLU A 414 -11.06 -16.27 -57.98
CA GLU A 414 -10.82 -14.82 -58.09
C GLU A 414 -11.52 -14.08 -56.95
N ARG A 415 -12.68 -14.56 -56.52
CA ARG A 415 -13.38 -14.07 -55.33
C ARG A 415 -12.54 -14.27 -54.06
N ASP A 416 -11.94 -15.44 -53.89
CA ASP A 416 -11.08 -15.75 -52.75
C ASP A 416 -9.81 -14.88 -52.71
N LYS A 417 -9.24 -14.53 -53.88
CA LYS A 417 -8.10 -13.61 -53.96
C LYS A 417 -8.48 -12.20 -53.55
N HIS A 418 -9.62 -11.69 -54.02
CA HIS A 418 -10.11 -10.38 -53.61
C HIS A 418 -10.47 -10.33 -52.12
N GLU A 419 -11.09 -11.39 -51.60
CA GLU A 419 -11.40 -11.50 -50.17
C GLU A 419 -10.13 -11.55 -49.30
N ALA A 420 -9.09 -12.26 -49.73
CA ALA A 420 -7.81 -12.29 -49.05
C ALA A 420 -7.12 -10.91 -49.02
N VAL A 421 -7.16 -10.17 -50.14
CA VAL A 421 -6.62 -8.80 -50.22
C VAL A 421 -7.41 -7.85 -49.31
N PHE A 422 -8.73 -7.97 -49.25
CA PHE A 422 -9.54 -7.16 -48.36
C PHE A 422 -9.29 -7.50 -46.89
N LYS A 423 -9.19 -8.78 -46.52
CA LYS A 423 -8.83 -9.21 -45.17
C LYS A 423 -7.46 -8.70 -44.73
N GLN A 424 -6.47 -8.71 -45.64
CA GLN A 424 -5.15 -8.17 -45.37
C GLN A 424 -5.19 -6.66 -45.16
N LYS A 425 -5.93 -5.91 -45.99
CA LYS A 425 -6.10 -4.46 -45.84
C LYS A 425 -6.86 -4.08 -44.57
N THR A 426 -7.91 -4.81 -44.22
CA THR A 426 -8.64 -4.58 -42.97
C THR A 426 -7.79 -4.93 -41.75
N GLY A 427 -6.98 -5.99 -41.83
CA GLY A 427 -6.03 -6.33 -40.77
C GLY A 427 -4.94 -5.27 -40.58
N ALA A 428 -4.40 -4.73 -41.67
CA ALA A 428 -3.43 -3.64 -41.62
C ALA A 428 -4.04 -2.35 -41.03
N LEU A 429 -5.24 -1.98 -41.46
CA LEU A 429 -5.97 -0.82 -40.92
C LEU A 429 -6.35 -1.00 -39.45
N LEU A 430 -6.78 -2.19 -39.02
CA LEU A 430 -7.06 -2.49 -37.62
C LEU A 430 -5.80 -2.40 -36.75
N ALA A 431 -4.66 -2.93 -37.21
CA ALA A 431 -3.39 -2.82 -36.50
C ALA A 431 -2.90 -1.37 -36.41
N GLU A 432 -3.14 -0.56 -37.45
CA GLU A 432 -2.82 0.86 -37.45
C GLU A 432 -3.72 1.66 -36.49
N ILE A 433 -5.02 1.31 -36.43
CA ILE A 433 -5.97 1.89 -35.46
C ILE A 433 -5.60 1.50 -34.03
N GLU A 434 -5.26 0.23 -33.75
CA GLU A 434 -4.82 -0.20 -32.42
C GLU A 434 -3.52 0.49 -31.98
N ARG A 435 -2.59 0.73 -32.92
CA ARG A 435 -1.34 1.47 -32.64
C ARG A 435 -1.60 2.95 -32.37
N THR A 436 -2.61 3.52 -32.99
CA THR A 436 -2.95 4.96 -32.90
C THR A 436 -4.05 5.25 -31.89
N ALA A 437 -4.64 4.23 -31.26
CA ALA A 437 -5.67 4.37 -30.25
C ALA A 437 -5.16 5.27 -29.11
N PRO A 438 -5.66 6.52 -29.01
CA PRO A 438 -5.15 7.46 -28.04
C PRO A 438 -5.57 6.99 -26.64
N ASN A 439 -4.60 6.92 -25.72
CA ASN A 439 -4.91 6.70 -24.32
C ASN A 439 -5.60 7.95 -23.78
N LEU A 440 -6.94 7.95 -23.79
CA LEU A 440 -7.77 9.09 -23.35
C LEU A 440 -7.48 9.52 -21.90
N LYS A 441 -6.93 8.62 -21.07
CA LYS A 441 -6.53 8.91 -19.68
C LYS A 441 -5.13 9.51 -19.55
N ALA A 442 -4.34 9.53 -20.63
CA ALA A 442 -2.99 10.10 -20.58
C ALA A 442 -3.03 11.62 -20.36
N LEU A 443 -4.07 12.30 -20.87
CA LEU A 443 -4.27 13.74 -20.68
C LEU A 443 -4.63 14.06 -19.22
N ASP A 444 -5.59 13.32 -18.64
CA ASP A 444 -5.93 13.44 -17.22
C ASP A 444 -4.75 13.12 -16.30
N GLN A 445 -3.94 12.11 -16.65
CA GLN A 445 -2.73 11.75 -15.91
C GLN A 445 -1.65 12.84 -16.02
N TYR A 446 -1.51 13.45 -17.19
CA TYR A 446 -0.59 14.58 -17.40
C TYR A 446 -1.01 15.79 -16.57
N ASP A 447 -2.30 16.15 -16.59
CA ASP A 447 -2.82 17.28 -15.80
C ASP A 447 -2.69 17.02 -14.30
N ALA A 448 -2.95 15.80 -13.85
CA ALA A 448 -2.75 15.40 -12.46
C ALA A 448 -1.26 15.45 -12.04
N LEU A 449 -0.35 15.04 -12.94
CA LEU A 449 1.10 15.15 -12.70
C LEU A 449 1.54 16.61 -12.67
N GLN A 450 1.05 17.44 -13.58
CA GLN A 450 1.39 18.86 -13.65
C GLN A 450 0.90 19.62 -12.41
N ARG A 451 -0.30 19.30 -11.90
CA ARG A 451 -0.80 19.86 -10.63
C ARG A 451 0.08 19.46 -9.45
N LYS A 452 0.43 18.17 -9.35
CA LYS A 452 1.34 17.68 -8.30
C LYS A 452 2.72 18.33 -8.39
N GLU A 453 3.25 18.51 -9.60
CA GLU A 453 4.53 19.20 -9.82
C GLU A 453 4.46 20.64 -9.30
N LYS A 454 3.41 21.39 -9.68
CA LYS A 454 3.18 22.76 -9.20
C LYS A 454 3.12 22.83 -7.68
N GLU A 455 2.31 21.99 -7.04
CA GLU A 455 2.20 21.94 -5.57
C GLU A 455 3.53 21.62 -4.89
N ILE A 456 4.32 20.69 -5.45
CA ILE A 456 5.64 20.34 -4.90
C ILE A 456 6.60 21.51 -5.08
N THR A 457 6.60 22.18 -6.24
CA THR A 457 7.47 23.33 -6.48
C THR A 457 7.16 24.50 -5.56
N GLU A 458 5.87 24.81 -5.34
CA GLU A 458 5.46 25.88 -4.42
C GLU A 458 5.85 25.57 -2.98
N LYS A 459 5.62 24.33 -2.51
CA LYS A 459 6.06 23.90 -1.17
C LYS A 459 7.59 23.97 -1.04
N PHE A 460 8.32 23.52 -2.05
CA PHE A 460 9.78 23.59 -2.06
C PHE A 460 10.29 25.03 -2.01
N GLU A 461 9.70 25.94 -2.79
CA GLU A 461 10.05 27.35 -2.76
C GLU A 461 9.72 28.02 -1.42
N ALA A 462 8.58 27.69 -0.82
CA ALA A 462 8.20 28.18 0.50
C ALA A 462 9.20 27.72 1.58
N THR A 463 9.49 26.41 1.64
CA THR A 463 10.48 25.86 2.58
C THR A 463 11.88 26.44 2.36
N ARG A 464 12.27 26.67 1.10
CA ARG A 464 13.56 27.30 0.78
C ARG A 464 13.63 28.76 1.20
N LYS A 465 12.51 29.50 1.16
CA LYS A 465 12.44 30.87 1.69
C LYS A 465 12.56 30.87 3.22
N GLU A 466 11.84 29.97 3.90
CA GLU A 466 11.93 29.81 5.35
C GLU A 466 13.35 29.43 5.80
N GLU A 467 14.01 28.50 5.10
CA GLU A 467 15.40 28.11 5.37
C GLU A 467 16.34 29.32 5.26
N ARG A 468 16.19 30.15 4.23
CA ARG A 468 16.98 31.37 4.05
C ARG A 468 16.75 32.37 5.19
N GLU A 469 15.49 32.64 5.53
CA GLU A 469 15.18 33.56 6.63
C GLU A 469 15.75 33.09 7.97
N ILE A 470 15.67 31.78 8.25
CA ILE A 470 16.23 31.20 9.47
C ILE A 470 17.76 31.26 9.44
N SER A 471 18.38 30.97 8.29
CA SER A 471 19.82 31.05 8.10
C SER A 471 20.34 32.48 8.28
N ASP A 472 19.63 33.48 7.74
CA ASP A 472 19.97 34.90 7.90
C ASP A 472 19.83 35.35 9.36
N LYS A 473 18.75 34.95 10.05
CA LYS A 473 18.58 35.18 11.48
C LYS A 473 19.70 34.53 12.29
N TYR A 474 20.04 33.27 11.99
CA TYR A 474 21.14 32.57 12.64
C TYR A 474 22.49 33.27 12.43
N ASN A 475 22.79 33.68 11.19
CA ASN A 475 24.02 34.39 10.85
C ASN A 475 24.10 35.75 11.56
N SER A 476 23.00 36.48 11.66
CA SER A 476 22.94 37.76 12.40
C SER A 476 23.23 37.57 13.89
N ILE A 477 22.69 36.51 14.51
CA ILE A 477 22.94 36.18 15.91
C ILE A 477 24.38 35.69 16.10
N LYS A 478 24.89 34.86 15.19
CA LYS A 478 26.27 34.35 15.20
C LYS A 478 27.26 35.51 15.12
N GLN A 479 27.06 36.45 14.20
CA GLN A 479 27.87 37.66 14.08
C GLN A 479 27.80 38.51 15.33
N ARG A 480 26.59 38.77 15.86
CA ARG A 480 26.44 39.60 17.05
C ARG A 480 27.12 38.98 18.28
N ARG A 481 27.01 37.66 18.44
CA ARG A 481 27.68 36.92 19.51
C ARG A 481 29.20 36.95 19.34
N TYR A 482 29.69 36.79 18.11
CA TYR A 482 31.11 36.87 17.78
C TYR A 482 31.69 38.26 18.09
N GLU A 483 31.01 39.33 17.66
CA GLU A 483 31.40 40.71 17.94
C GLU A 483 31.54 40.97 19.45
N LEU A 484 30.50 40.65 20.23
CA LEU A 484 30.51 40.87 21.69
C LEU A 484 31.59 40.04 22.39
N PHE A 485 31.80 38.79 21.94
CA PHE A 485 32.84 37.94 22.50
C PHE A 485 34.23 38.49 22.17
N MET A 486 34.49 38.85 20.91
CA MET A 486 35.78 39.40 20.48
C MET A 486 36.07 40.75 21.11
N GLU A 487 35.06 41.61 21.28
CA GLU A 487 35.20 42.89 21.98
C GLU A 487 35.64 42.69 23.43
N ALA A 488 34.99 41.78 24.16
CA ALA A 488 35.37 41.44 25.53
C ALA A 488 36.73 40.74 25.61
N PHE A 489 36.99 39.79 24.70
CA PHE A 489 38.24 39.04 24.64
C PHE A 489 39.44 39.95 24.33
N ASP A 490 39.32 40.84 23.35
CA ASP A 490 40.36 41.81 23.00
C ASP A 490 40.61 42.80 24.14
N HIS A 491 39.55 43.22 24.85
CA HIS A 491 39.68 44.09 26.01
C HIS A 491 40.54 43.43 27.11
N ILE A 492 40.21 42.18 27.46
CA ILE A 492 40.92 41.41 28.48
C ILE A 492 42.34 41.07 28.01
N SER A 493 42.52 40.65 26.75
CA SER A 493 43.81 40.29 26.16
C SER A 493 44.78 41.47 26.12
N LYS A 494 44.30 42.69 25.81
CA LYS A 494 45.12 43.91 25.87
C LYS A 494 45.42 44.37 27.31
N GLY A 495 44.54 44.05 28.26
CA GLY A 495 44.69 44.38 29.67
C GLY A 495 45.66 43.47 30.42
N ILE A 496 45.63 42.16 30.12
CA ILE A 496 46.30 41.13 30.92
C ILE A 496 47.84 41.24 30.88
N ASP A 497 48.43 41.48 29.71
CA ASP A 497 49.90 41.61 29.58
C ASP A 497 50.43 42.83 30.36
N LYS A 498 49.70 43.96 30.31
CA LYS A 498 50.09 45.18 31.03
C LYS A 498 50.01 44.99 32.54
N ILE A 499 48.93 44.38 33.03
CA ILE A 499 48.71 44.14 34.47
C ILE A 499 49.72 43.12 34.99
N TYR A 500 49.96 42.03 34.24
CA TYR A 500 50.92 41.00 34.61
C TYR A 500 52.35 41.57 34.66
N LYS A 501 52.76 42.40 33.69
CA LYS A 501 54.04 43.13 33.71
C LYS A 501 54.17 44.04 34.94
N GLN A 502 53.10 44.75 35.32
CA GLN A 502 53.12 45.63 36.49
C GLN A 502 53.23 44.85 37.80
N LEU A 503 52.52 43.74 37.94
CA LEU A 503 52.54 42.89 39.13
C LEU A 503 53.86 42.14 39.32
N THR A 504 54.53 41.78 38.22
CA THR A 504 55.77 41.00 38.24
C THR A 504 57.04 41.85 38.15
N LYS A 505 56.92 43.18 38.06
CA LYS A 505 58.05 44.10 38.05
C LYS A 505 58.63 44.23 39.46
N SER A 506 59.90 43.85 39.62
CA SER A 506 60.61 43.94 40.90
C SER A 506 61.98 44.60 40.70
N HIS A 507 62.61 45.06 41.80
CA HIS A 507 63.93 45.69 41.78
C HIS A 507 65.02 44.76 41.20
N THR A 508 64.80 43.44 41.27
CA THR A 508 65.67 42.40 40.69
C THR A 508 65.40 42.08 39.22
N HIS A 509 64.20 42.37 38.69
CA HIS A 509 63.79 42.08 37.30
C HIS A 509 63.00 43.25 36.69
N PRO A 510 63.67 44.20 36.01
CA PRO A 510 63.04 45.42 35.49
C PRO A 510 62.05 45.21 34.34
N LEU A 511 62.17 44.11 33.59
CA LEU A 511 61.33 43.80 32.42
C LEU A 511 60.02 43.06 32.76
N GLY A 512 59.87 42.51 33.97
CA GLY A 512 58.69 41.73 34.35
C GLY A 512 58.48 40.45 33.53
N GLY A 513 57.37 39.76 33.78
CA GLY A 513 56.88 38.63 32.98
C GLY A 513 55.92 39.05 31.88
N THR A 514 55.50 38.12 31.02
CA THR A 514 54.48 38.33 29.97
C THR A 514 53.35 37.32 30.12
N ALA A 515 52.12 37.69 29.73
CA ALA A 515 50.97 36.79 29.77
C ALA A 515 50.13 36.96 28.51
N TYR A 516 49.69 35.84 27.93
CA TYR A 516 48.91 35.78 26.70
C TYR A 516 47.68 34.90 26.88
N LEU A 517 46.56 35.37 26.32
CA LEU A 517 45.33 34.61 26.14
C LEU A 517 45.22 34.24 24.66
N ASN A 518 45.18 32.93 24.39
CA ASN A 518 45.05 32.41 23.03
C ASN A 518 43.72 31.68 22.86
N LEU A 519 43.07 31.89 21.71
CA LEU A 519 41.88 31.15 21.30
C LEU A 519 42.33 29.84 20.63
N GLU A 520 41.67 28.72 20.96
CA GLU A 520 41.92 27.46 20.26
C GLU A 520 41.42 27.47 18.81
N ASN A 521 40.37 28.25 18.53
CA ASN A 521 39.82 28.43 17.19
C ASN A 521 39.32 29.88 17.03
N GLU A 522 39.82 30.57 16.01
CA GLU A 522 39.51 31.99 15.74
C GLU A 522 38.16 32.18 15.04
N ASP A 523 37.68 31.17 14.31
CA ASP A 523 36.41 31.25 13.56
C ASP A 523 35.18 31.02 14.45
N GLU A 524 35.28 30.14 15.45
CA GLU A 524 34.20 29.81 16.39
C GLU A 524 34.71 29.70 17.83
N PRO A 525 35.02 30.84 18.47
CA PRO A 525 35.70 30.87 19.77
C PRO A 525 34.84 30.41 20.95
N PHE A 526 33.54 30.19 20.74
CA PHE A 526 32.58 29.76 21.76
C PHE A 526 32.39 28.24 21.84
N LEU A 527 32.88 27.47 20.87
CA LEU A 527 32.82 26.00 20.90
C LEU A 527 34.06 25.39 21.58
N HIS A 528 35.16 26.16 21.64
CA HIS A 528 36.45 25.72 22.13
C HIS A 528 36.90 26.57 23.34
N GLY A 529 37.89 26.10 24.08
CA GLY A 529 38.37 26.77 25.27
C GLY A 529 39.29 27.95 24.96
N ILE A 530 39.50 28.80 25.97
CA ILE A 530 40.53 29.84 25.95
C ILE A 530 41.76 29.30 26.69
N LYS A 531 42.93 29.29 26.04
CA LYS A 531 44.19 28.90 26.68
C LYS A 531 44.85 30.13 27.30
N TYR A 532 45.04 30.07 28.62
CA TYR A 532 45.79 31.08 29.35
C TYR A 532 47.22 30.63 29.58
N THR A 533 48.18 31.45 29.14
CA THR A 533 49.62 31.17 29.25
C THR A 533 50.33 32.35 29.90
N ALA A 534 51.22 32.07 30.87
CA ALA A 534 51.99 33.09 31.57
C ALA A 534 53.47 32.71 31.60
N MET A 535 54.34 33.66 31.28
CA MET A 535 55.79 33.53 31.25
C MET A 535 56.40 34.40 32.37
N PRO A 536 56.88 33.79 33.46
CA PRO A 536 57.58 34.49 34.53
C PRO A 536 58.91 35.10 34.04
N PRO A 537 59.42 36.16 34.68
CA PRO A 537 60.58 36.95 34.23
C PRO A 537 61.90 36.19 34.02
N THR A 538 62.03 34.97 34.54
CA THR A 538 63.26 34.16 34.47
C THR A 538 63.06 32.77 33.88
N LYS A 539 61.83 32.41 33.46
CA LYS A 539 61.49 31.05 33.01
C LYS A 539 61.07 31.01 31.55
N ARG A 540 61.35 29.88 30.90
CA ARG A 540 60.88 29.59 29.52
C ARG A 540 59.39 29.29 29.52
N PHE A 541 58.78 29.41 28.33
CA PHE A 541 57.37 29.08 28.07
C PHE A 541 57.00 27.70 28.63
N ARG A 542 55.98 27.66 29.49
CA ARG A 542 55.41 26.43 30.07
C ARG A 542 53.91 26.60 30.29
N ASP A 543 53.18 25.49 30.24
CA ASP A 543 51.74 25.47 30.50
C ASP A 543 51.42 25.75 31.97
N MET A 544 50.20 26.27 32.20
CA MET A 544 49.78 26.79 33.49
C MET A 544 49.88 25.77 34.63
N GLU A 545 49.67 24.49 34.33
CA GLU A 545 49.75 23.38 35.29
C GLU A 545 51.17 23.20 35.86
N GLN A 546 52.21 23.55 35.09
CA GLN A 546 53.62 23.33 35.43
C GLN A 546 54.29 24.51 36.15
N LEU A 547 53.53 25.57 36.44
CA LEU A 547 53.99 26.72 37.22
C LEU A 547 53.93 26.47 38.73
N SER A 548 54.83 27.15 39.47
CA SER A 548 54.87 27.09 40.94
C SER A 548 53.58 27.69 41.53
N GLY A 549 53.15 27.23 42.70
CA GLY A 549 51.93 27.70 43.36
C GLY A 549 51.85 29.23 43.47
N GLY A 550 52.95 29.89 43.87
CA GLY A 550 53.00 31.35 43.95
C GLY A 550 52.91 32.07 42.58
N GLU A 551 53.45 31.48 41.52
CA GLU A 551 53.34 32.02 40.15
C GLU A 551 51.90 31.86 39.62
N LYS A 552 51.22 30.76 39.96
CA LYS A 552 49.80 30.54 39.66
C LYS A 552 48.91 31.58 40.35
N THR A 553 49.17 31.91 41.62
CA THR A 553 48.39 32.91 42.34
C THR A 553 48.53 34.31 41.73
N VAL A 554 49.76 34.71 41.36
CA VAL A 554 50.01 36.02 40.73
C VAL A 554 49.36 36.10 39.36
N ALA A 555 49.40 35.03 38.56
CA ALA A 555 48.74 34.98 37.27
C ALA A 555 47.21 34.96 37.36
N ALA A 556 46.63 34.31 38.38
CA ALA A 556 45.20 34.34 38.65
C ALA A 556 44.72 35.72 39.11
N LEU A 557 45.49 36.40 39.98
CA LEU A 557 45.23 37.78 40.40
C LEU A 557 45.31 38.75 39.21
N ALA A 558 46.29 38.57 38.32
CA ALA A 558 46.40 39.37 37.11
C ALA A 558 45.18 39.20 36.18
N LEU A 559 44.68 37.97 36.03
CA LEU A 559 43.46 37.70 35.27
C LEU A 559 42.22 38.34 35.93
N LEU A 560 42.09 38.23 37.25
CA LEU A 560 41.01 38.88 38.01
C LEU A 560 41.01 40.40 37.83
N PHE A 561 42.18 41.04 37.93
CA PHE A 561 42.31 42.48 37.72
C PHE A 561 42.09 42.89 36.25
N ALA A 562 42.40 42.02 35.29
CA ALA A 562 42.11 42.25 33.88
C ALA A 562 40.62 42.14 33.55
N ILE A 563 39.86 41.34 34.30
CA ILE A 563 38.40 41.22 34.16
C ILE A 563 37.66 42.37 34.87
N HIS A 564 38.20 42.85 36.00
CA HIS A 564 37.56 43.90 36.80
C HIS A 564 37.70 45.31 36.19
N ARG A 565 38.68 45.49 35.32
CA ARG A 565 38.96 46.76 34.64
C ARG A 565 38.21 46.82 33.33
#